data_AF-A0A945MJ96-F1
#
_entry.id   AF-A0A945MJ96-F1
#
_cell.length_a   1.000
_cell.length_b   1.000
_cell.length_c   1.000
_cell.angle_alpha   90.00
_cell.angle_beta   90.00
_cell.angle_gamma   90.00
#
_symmetry.space_group_name_H-M   'P 1'
#
loop_
_entity.id
_entity.type
_entity.pdbx_description
1 polymer ?
#
loop_
_entity_poly.entity_id
_entity_poly.type
_entity_poly.pdbx_seq_one_letter_code
_entity_poly.pdbx_strand_id
1 'polypeptide(L)'
;MRFRPCIDLHQGQVKQIVGSTLRDGAVPETNFVAEKPPAYFAELYRHDNLPGGHVIMLGPGNEEAATHALATFPGGLQLGGGINADNAADWLDRGAAQVIVTSYAFRDGQLHRDNLQRVVDAAGRDRLVLDLSCGQRDGRYVVMTDRWQQTTDFEINAKNLAFLAESCCEFLVHATDVEGKQQGVDEELISLLGNIAPIPTTYAGGVRSQTDIDVIDRLGHGKLDFTVGSALDIFGGTGLNYEQMAAINRAK
;
A
#
# COMPACT_ATOMS: atom_id res chain seq x y z
N MET A 1 -2.24 12.34 9.37
CA MET A 1 -3.28 11.31 9.26
C MET A 1 -4.37 11.68 8.27
N ARG A 2 -4.39 10.98 7.16
CA ARG A 2 -5.40 10.97 6.10
C ARG A 2 -5.83 9.53 5.88
N PHE A 3 -7.07 9.36 5.46
CA PHE A 3 -7.52 8.11 4.84
C PHE A 3 -6.98 8.03 3.42
N ARG A 4 -6.34 6.91 3.07
CA ARG A 4 -5.77 6.60 1.77
C ARG A 4 -6.52 5.39 1.20
N PRO A 5 -7.39 5.58 0.20
CA PRO A 5 -8.20 4.46 -0.31
C PRO A 5 -7.35 3.50 -1.15
N CYS A 6 -7.76 2.24 -1.25
CA CYS A 6 -7.06 1.22 -2.05
C CYS A 6 -7.95 0.56 -3.10
N ILE A 7 -7.35 0.06 -4.18
CA ILE A 7 -7.99 -0.78 -5.20
C ILE A 7 -7.05 -1.96 -5.50
N ASP A 8 -7.36 -3.11 -4.94
CA ASP A 8 -6.60 -4.33 -5.18
C ASP A 8 -7.16 -5.06 -6.40
N LEU A 9 -6.31 -5.30 -7.39
CA LEU A 9 -6.67 -5.93 -8.66
C LEU A 9 -6.10 -7.33 -8.74
N HIS A 10 -6.94 -8.31 -9.07
CA HIS A 10 -6.49 -9.66 -9.40
C HIS A 10 -7.30 -10.23 -10.56
N GLN A 11 -6.60 -10.54 -11.66
CA GLN A 11 -7.19 -10.93 -12.95
C GLN A 11 -8.17 -9.88 -13.50
N GLY A 12 -7.79 -8.60 -13.41
CA GLY A 12 -8.54 -7.48 -13.97
C GLY A 12 -9.78 -7.07 -13.16
N GLN A 13 -10.03 -7.69 -12.01
CA GLN A 13 -11.18 -7.41 -11.15
C GLN A 13 -10.72 -6.88 -9.80
N VAL A 14 -11.53 -6.00 -9.21
CA VAL A 14 -11.29 -5.52 -7.84
C VAL A 14 -11.62 -6.65 -6.87
N LYS A 15 -10.63 -7.07 -6.09
CA LYS A 15 -10.77 -8.17 -5.12
C LYS A 15 -10.10 -7.80 -3.80
N GLN A 16 -10.77 -8.09 -2.69
CA GLN A 16 -10.12 -8.08 -1.39
C GLN A 16 -9.64 -9.49 -1.08
N ILE A 17 -8.33 -9.70 -1.12
CA ILE A 17 -7.69 -10.99 -0.91
C ILE A 17 -7.20 -11.12 0.53
N VAL A 18 -7.26 -12.33 1.09
CA VAL A 18 -6.56 -12.65 2.33
C VAL A 18 -5.08 -12.83 2.00
N GLY A 19 -4.23 -11.85 2.33
CA GLY A 19 -2.84 -11.75 1.87
C GLY A 19 -2.00 -13.03 2.02
N SER A 20 -2.18 -13.79 3.11
CA SER A 20 -1.46 -15.06 3.36
C SER A 20 -1.78 -16.20 2.38
N THR A 21 -2.82 -16.06 1.56
CA THR A 21 -3.29 -17.11 0.63
C THR A 21 -2.82 -16.90 -0.80
N LEU A 22 -2.18 -15.77 -1.11
CA LEU A 22 -1.68 -15.47 -2.44
C LEU A 22 -0.47 -16.37 -2.77
N ARG A 23 -0.63 -17.31 -3.71
CA ARG A 23 0.42 -18.25 -4.18
C ARG A 23 0.29 -18.49 -5.68
N ASP A 24 1.42 -18.71 -6.35
CA ASP A 24 1.41 -18.98 -7.79
C ASP A 24 0.68 -20.29 -8.10
N GLY A 25 -0.22 -20.26 -9.08
CA GLY A 25 -1.00 -21.42 -9.50
C GLY A 25 -2.13 -21.83 -8.54
N ALA A 26 -2.38 -21.08 -7.47
CA ALA A 26 -3.50 -21.30 -6.56
C ALA A 26 -4.54 -20.18 -6.66
N VAL A 27 -5.81 -20.50 -6.43
CA VAL A 27 -6.86 -19.49 -6.27
C VAL A 27 -6.74 -18.94 -4.85
N PRO A 28 -6.48 -17.63 -4.67
CA PRO A 28 -6.41 -17.03 -3.34
C PRO A 28 -7.79 -16.98 -2.69
N GLU A 29 -7.83 -16.99 -1.36
CA GLU A 29 -9.08 -16.77 -0.62
C GLU A 29 -9.46 -15.28 -0.75
N THR A 30 -10.71 -15.02 -1.13
CA THR A 30 -11.23 -13.67 -1.32
C THR A 30 -12.28 -13.35 -0.26
N ASN A 31 -12.09 -12.24 0.45
CA ASN A 31 -13.13 -11.64 1.28
C ASN A 31 -14.24 -11.02 0.42
N PHE A 32 -13.89 -10.52 -0.78
CA PHE A 32 -14.81 -9.85 -1.67
C PHE A 32 -14.32 -9.85 -3.12
N VAL A 33 -15.26 -9.93 -4.06
CA VAL A 33 -15.04 -9.66 -5.49
C VAL A 33 -16.06 -8.63 -5.91
N ALA A 34 -15.60 -7.47 -6.38
CA ALA A 34 -16.50 -6.41 -6.80
C ALA A 34 -17.18 -6.75 -8.12
N GLU A 35 -18.49 -6.50 -8.19
CA GLU A 35 -19.21 -6.45 -9.48
C GLU A 35 -18.85 -5.19 -10.28
N LYS A 36 -18.45 -4.13 -9.57
CA LYS A 36 -18.11 -2.83 -10.16
C LYS A 36 -16.68 -2.85 -10.71
N PRO A 37 -16.42 -2.18 -11.86
CA PRO A 37 -15.08 -2.09 -12.42
C PRO A 37 -14.17 -1.19 -11.56
N PRO A 38 -12.84 -1.30 -11.68
CA PRO A 38 -11.88 -0.44 -10.98
C PRO A 38 -12.13 1.07 -11.18
N ALA A 39 -12.55 1.46 -12.39
CA ALA A 39 -12.89 2.84 -12.73
C ALA A 39 -14.03 3.41 -11.87
N TYR A 40 -14.97 2.58 -11.40
CA TYR A 40 -16.04 3.03 -10.50
C TYR A 40 -15.47 3.52 -9.16
N PHE A 41 -14.54 2.76 -8.58
CA PHE A 41 -13.89 3.12 -7.31
C PHE A 41 -12.97 4.34 -7.49
N ALA A 42 -12.21 4.39 -8.59
CA ALA A 42 -11.39 5.56 -8.90
C ALA A 42 -12.22 6.84 -9.05
N GLU A 43 -13.40 6.76 -9.68
CA GLU A 43 -14.31 7.91 -9.82
C GLU A 43 -14.88 8.35 -8.46
N LEU A 44 -15.21 7.40 -7.60
CA LEU A 44 -15.65 7.69 -6.23
C LEU A 44 -14.58 8.45 -5.45
N TYR A 45 -13.33 7.97 -5.51
CA TYR A 45 -12.20 8.63 -4.83
C TYR A 45 -11.87 9.99 -5.43
N ARG A 46 -12.03 10.16 -6.75
CA ARG A 46 -11.88 11.44 -7.43
C ARG A 46 -12.95 12.43 -7.00
N HIS A 47 -14.21 12.00 -6.97
CA HIS A 47 -15.34 12.82 -6.54
C HIS A 47 -15.15 13.36 -5.12
N ASP A 48 -14.66 12.52 -4.20
CA ASP A 48 -14.38 12.92 -2.82
C ASP A 48 -12.99 13.56 -2.62
N ASN A 49 -12.24 13.80 -3.70
CA ASN A 49 -10.91 14.40 -3.69
C ASN A 49 -9.94 13.70 -2.72
N LEU A 50 -9.78 12.39 -2.89
CA LEU A 50 -8.90 11.53 -2.07
C LEU A 50 -7.61 11.16 -2.82
N PRO A 51 -6.61 12.06 -2.92
CA PRO A 51 -5.38 11.77 -3.63
C PRO A 51 -4.45 10.82 -2.85
N GLY A 52 -3.61 10.13 -3.61
CA GLY A 52 -2.61 9.15 -3.20
C GLY A 52 -3.17 7.89 -2.55
N GLY A 53 -4.45 7.59 -2.79
CA GLY A 53 -4.89 6.20 -2.73
C GLY A 53 -4.12 5.34 -3.73
N HIS A 54 -4.06 4.04 -3.52
CA HIS A 54 -3.22 3.14 -4.32
C HIS A 54 -4.01 2.05 -5.04
N VAL A 55 -3.61 1.77 -6.27
CA VAL A 55 -4.04 0.61 -7.05
C VAL A 55 -2.93 -0.43 -6.97
N ILE A 56 -3.22 -1.65 -6.55
CA ILE A 56 -2.22 -2.73 -6.45
C ILE A 56 -2.56 -3.86 -7.43
N MET A 57 -1.65 -4.14 -8.36
CA MET A 57 -1.76 -5.27 -9.28
C MET A 57 -1.24 -6.55 -8.61
N LEU A 58 -2.16 -7.40 -8.17
CA LEU A 58 -1.86 -8.71 -7.57
C LEU A 58 -1.78 -9.76 -8.67
N GLY A 59 -0.57 -9.97 -9.19
CA GLY A 59 -0.29 -10.92 -10.27
C GLY A 59 -0.58 -10.39 -11.68
N PRO A 60 -0.50 -11.25 -12.70
CA PRO A 60 -0.66 -10.85 -14.10
C PRO A 60 -2.12 -10.59 -14.50
N GLY A 61 -2.32 -9.86 -15.61
CA GLY A 61 -3.64 -9.65 -16.22
C GLY A 61 -4.44 -8.51 -15.57
N ASN A 62 -3.75 -7.56 -14.95
CA ASN A 62 -4.33 -6.41 -14.27
C ASN A 62 -4.09 -5.09 -15.02
N GLU A 63 -3.28 -5.10 -16.08
CA GLU A 63 -2.74 -3.91 -16.72
C GLU A 63 -3.83 -3.03 -17.35
N GLU A 64 -4.81 -3.63 -18.02
CA GLU A 64 -5.96 -2.91 -18.60
C GLU A 64 -6.84 -2.29 -17.50
N ALA A 65 -7.13 -3.07 -16.45
CA ALA A 65 -7.90 -2.64 -15.29
C ALA A 65 -7.22 -1.47 -14.53
N ALA A 66 -5.91 -1.56 -14.32
CA ALA A 66 -5.10 -0.50 -13.72
C ALA A 66 -5.10 0.76 -14.60
N THR A 67 -4.90 0.60 -15.91
CA THR A 67 -4.93 1.73 -16.87
C THR A 67 -6.27 2.45 -16.81
N HIS A 68 -7.40 1.73 -16.78
CA HIS A 68 -8.72 2.34 -16.64
C HIS A 68 -8.90 3.08 -15.31
N ALA A 69 -8.43 2.54 -14.18
CA ALA A 69 -8.51 3.22 -12.88
C ALA A 69 -7.69 4.54 -12.89
N LEU A 70 -6.46 4.50 -13.41
CA LEU A 70 -5.59 5.67 -13.50
C LEU A 70 -6.13 6.74 -14.44
N ALA A 71 -6.67 6.35 -15.59
CA ALA A 71 -7.28 7.28 -16.55
C ALA A 71 -8.51 7.99 -15.98
N THR A 72 -9.24 7.36 -15.05
CA THR A 72 -10.39 7.97 -14.36
C THR A 72 -9.96 9.05 -13.38
N PHE A 73 -8.84 8.86 -12.66
CA PHE A 73 -8.29 9.88 -11.74
C PHE A 73 -6.80 10.18 -12.04
N PRO A 74 -6.50 10.86 -13.16
CA PRO A 74 -5.11 11.12 -13.56
C PRO A 74 -4.38 11.95 -12.51
N GLY A 75 -3.21 11.48 -12.08
CA GLY A 75 -2.41 12.11 -11.02
C GLY A 75 -3.02 11.99 -9.62
N GLY A 76 -4.11 11.23 -9.47
CA GLY A 76 -4.79 11.04 -8.19
C GLY A 76 -4.40 9.76 -7.47
N LEU A 77 -4.12 8.67 -8.20
CA LEU A 77 -3.85 7.35 -7.63
C LEU A 77 -2.41 6.90 -7.86
N GLN A 78 -1.84 6.22 -6.87
CA GLN A 78 -0.57 5.50 -6.95
C GLN A 78 -0.78 4.12 -7.59
N LEU A 79 0.28 3.53 -8.16
CA LEU A 79 0.22 2.19 -8.73
C LEU A 79 1.36 1.29 -8.24
N GLY A 80 1.02 0.13 -7.69
CA GLY A 80 1.96 -0.93 -7.31
C GLY A 80 1.67 -2.26 -7.98
N GLY A 81 2.60 -3.21 -7.78
CA GLY A 81 2.54 -4.57 -8.34
C GLY A 81 3.34 -4.69 -9.65
N GLY A 82 4.48 -5.39 -9.61
CA GLY A 82 5.31 -5.63 -10.80
C GLY A 82 6.05 -4.39 -11.34
N ILE A 83 6.08 -3.29 -10.59
CA ILE A 83 6.83 -2.07 -10.98
C ILE A 83 8.34 -2.33 -10.93
N ASN A 84 9.03 -1.93 -11.99
CA ASN A 84 10.47 -1.98 -12.15
C ASN A 84 10.97 -0.79 -12.98
N ALA A 85 12.29 -0.67 -13.16
CA ALA A 85 12.89 0.44 -13.89
C ALA A 85 12.44 0.55 -15.36
N ASP A 86 12.03 -0.55 -15.98
CA ASP A 86 11.68 -0.59 -17.41
C ASP A 86 10.23 -0.16 -17.67
N ASN A 87 9.35 -0.23 -16.65
CA ASN A 87 7.92 0.12 -16.78
C ASN A 87 7.47 1.32 -15.93
N ALA A 88 8.30 1.80 -14.99
CA ALA A 88 7.92 2.89 -14.08
C ALA A 88 7.49 4.15 -14.83
N ALA A 89 8.26 4.60 -15.83
CA ALA A 89 7.94 5.79 -16.61
C ALA A 89 6.62 5.66 -17.38
N ASP A 90 6.36 4.51 -18.01
CA ASP A 90 5.12 4.25 -18.76
C ASP A 90 3.89 4.33 -17.85
N TRP A 91 3.97 3.82 -16.62
CA TRP A 91 2.87 3.93 -15.67
C TRP A 91 2.60 5.35 -15.18
N LEU A 92 3.65 6.16 -15.02
CA LEU A 92 3.51 7.59 -14.72
C LEU A 92 2.86 8.33 -15.89
N ASP A 93 3.27 8.03 -17.13
CA ASP A 93 2.67 8.62 -18.34
C ASP A 93 1.20 8.22 -18.53
N ARG A 94 0.80 7.04 -18.03
CA ARG A 94 -0.60 6.58 -17.98
C ARG A 94 -1.45 7.21 -16.88
N GLY A 95 -0.88 8.13 -16.09
CA GLY A 95 -1.61 8.91 -15.11
C GLY A 95 -1.47 8.44 -13.66
N ALA A 96 -0.55 7.53 -13.35
CA ALA A 96 -0.18 7.27 -11.95
C ALA A 96 0.44 8.53 -11.33
N ALA A 97 -0.02 8.90 -10.14
CA ALA A 97 0.55 9.98 -9.35
C ALA A 97 1.99 9.66 -8.93
N GLN A 98 2.16 8.43 -8.45
CA GLN A 98 3.44 7.81 -8.10
C GLN A 98 3.39 6.32 -8.44
N VAL A 99 4.55 5.70 -8.61
CA VAL A 99 4.68 4.24 -8.71
C VAL A 99 5.20 3.66 -7.39
N ILE A 100 4.70 2.50 -7.02
CA ILE A 100 5.00 1.80 -5.77
C ILE A 100 5.87 0.60 -6.10
N VAL A 101 7.08 0.58 -5.54
CA VAL A 101 8.05 -0.50 -5.74
C VAL A 101 8.12 -1.38 -4.51
N THR A 102 8.01 -2.69 -4.73
CA THR A 102 8.12 -3.75 -3.72
C THR A 102 9.32 -4.65 -4.05
N SER A 103 9.04 -5.80 -4.69
CA SER A 103 9.97 -6.91 -4.89
C SER A 103 11.10 -6.64 -5.88
N TYR A 104 11.04 -5.54 -6.65
CA TYR A 104 12.15 -5.14 -7.51
C TYR A 104 13.32 -4.55 -6.72
N ALA A 105 13.02 -3.78 -5.66
CA ALA A 105 14.03 -3.23 -4.75
C ALA A 105 14.43 -4.25 -3.67
N PHE A 106 13.48 -5.02 -3.15
CA PHE A 106 13.73 -6.05 -2.13
C PHE A 106 13.52 -7.44 -2.70
N ARG A 107 14.60 -8.18 -2.93
CA ARG A 107 14.55 -9.51 -3.57
C ARG A 107 15.59 -10.43 -2.94
N ASP A 108 15.26 -11.72 -2.83
CA ASP A 108 16.16 -12.74 -2.27
C ASP A 108 16.63 -12.37 -0.85
N GLY A 109 15.75 -11.80 -0.02
CA GLY A 109 16.06 -11.42 1.36
C GLY A 109 16.96 -10.19 1.52
N GLN A 110 17.16 -9.37 0.48
CA GLN A 110 18.05 -8.21 0.55
C GLN A 110 17.57 -7.01 -0.27
N LEU A 111 18.08 -5.83 0.09
CA LEU A 111 17.91 -4.61 -0.72
C LEU A 111 18.91 -4.61 -1.88
N HIS A 112 18.39 -4.58 -3.11
CA HIS A 112 19.16 -4.41 -4.33
C HIS A 112 19.30 -2.92 -4.65
N ARG A 113 20.39 -2.31 -4.15
CA ARG A 113 20.65 -0.87 -4.30
C ARG A 113 20.71 -0.42 -5.77
N ASP A 114 21.28 -1.24 -6.64
CA ASP A 114 21.35 -0.93 -8.07
C ASP A 114 19.95 -0.89 -8.72
N ASN A 115 19.05 -1.80 -8.32
CA ASN A 115 17.65 -1.78 -8.78
C ASN A 115 16.91 -0.55 -8.24
N LEU A 116 17.12 -0.22 -6.96
CA LEU A 116 16.56 0.99 -6.37
C LEU A 116 17.01 2.22 -7.15
N GLN A 117 18.31 2.36 -7.43
CA GLN A 117 18.81 3.49 -8.21
C GLN A 117 18.20 3.53 -9.62
N ARG A 118 18.12 2.40 -10.32
CA ARG A 118 17.53 2.35 -11.67
C ARG A 118 16.08 2.79 -11.70
N VAL A 119 15.27 2.42 -10.70
CA VAL A 119 13.87 2.85 -10.65
C VAL A 119 13.73 4.30 -10.20
N VAL A 120 14.63 4.80 -9.35
CA VAL A 120 14.74 6.24 -9.05
C VAL A 120 15.06 7.04 -10.31
N ASP A 121 15.99 6.57 -11.14
CA ASP A 121 16.35 7.23 -12.40
C ASP A 121 15.17 7.27 -13.38
N ALA A 122 14.35 6.22 -13.40
CA ALA A 122 13.19 6.12 -14.28
C ALA A 122 11.98 6.95 -13.79
N ALA A 123 11.66 6.91 -12.50
CA ALA A 123 10.47 7.55 -11.93
C ALA A 123 10.72 8.99 -11.43
N GLY A 124 11.92 9.22 -10.89
CA GLY A 124 12.26 10.34 -10.02
C GLY A 124 11.82 10.09 -8.58
N ARG A 125 12.63 10.54 -7.60
CA ARG A 125 12.36 10.41 -6.16
C ARG A 125 10.94 10.86 -5.77
N ASP A 126 10.50 11.99 -6.29
CA ASP A 126 9.22 12.62 -5.93
C ASP A 126 7.99 11.88 -6.47
N ARG A 127 8.22 10.84 -7.31
CA ARG A 127 7.16 9.97 -7.86
C ARG A 127 7.38 8.49 -7.55
N LEU A 128 8.29 8.19 -6.61
CA LEU A 128 8.55 6.83 -6.14
C LEU A 128 8.04 6.65 -4.72
N VAL A 129 7.26 5.59 -4.51
CA VAL A 129 6.85 5.10 -3.19
C VAL A 129 7.53 3.75 -2.98
N LEU A 130 8.10 3.55 -1.79
CA LEU A 130 8.60 2.24 -1.39
C LEU A 130 7.58 1.55 -0.51
N ASP A 131 7.14 0.38 -0.95
CA ASP A 131 6.28 -0.48 -0.17
C ASP A 131 7.13 -1.47 0.63
N LEU A 132 7.05 -1.28 1.95
CA LEU A 132 7.79 -1.99 2.97
C LEU A 132 6.83 -2.93 3.68
N SER A 133 6.77 -4.12 3.13
CA SER A 133 6.27 -5.32 3.75
C SER A 133 7.01 -5.61 5.07
N CYS A 134 6.37 -5.49 6.24
CA CYS A 134 7.03 -5.54 7.56
C CYS A 134 6.53 -6.69 8.45
N GLY A 135 7.45 -7.50 8.96
CA GLY A 135 7.16 -8.59 9.89
C GLY A 135 8.14 -8.64 11.07
N GLN A 136 7.70 -9.23 12.19
CA GLN A 136 8.53 -9.32 13.39
C GLN A 136 9.51 -10.51 13.32
N ARG A 137 10.79 -10.24 13.61
CA ARG A 137 11.85 -11.24 13.70
C ARG A 137 12.79 -10.92 14.85
N ASP A 138 12.94 -11.87 15.77
CA ASP A 138 13.88 -11.78 16.90
C ASP A 138 13.75 -10.45 17.69
N GLY A 139 12.50 -10.02 17.93
CA GLY A 139 12.16 -8.80 18.66
C GLY A 139 12.31 -7.49 17.88
N ARG A 140 12.49 -7.56 16.56
CA ARG A 140 12.67 -6.39 15.67
C ARG A 140 11.77 -6.50 14.45
N TYR A 141 11.40 -5.38 13.85
CA TYR A 141 10.71 -5.37 12.56
C TYR A 141 11.71 -5.36 11.42
N VAL A 142 11.49 -6.22 10.43
CA VAL A 142 12.31 -6.32 9.22
C VAL A 142 11.43 -6.28 7.98
N VAL A 143 12.03 -5.88 6.85
CA VAL A 143 11.37 -6.03 5.55
C VAL A 143 11.24 -7.51 5.21
N MET A 144 10.06 -7.90 4.76
CA MET A 144 9.68 -9.23 4.33
C MET A 144 9.57 -9.24 2.81
N THR A 145 10.05 -10.32 2.20
CA THR A 145 10.04 -10.55 0.75
C THR A 145 9.34 -11.85 0.42
N ASP A 146 9.16 -12.14 -0.87
CA ASP A 146 8.54 -13.36 -1.37
C ASP A 146 7.18 -13.67 -0.73
N ARG A 147 6.27 -12.70 -0.76
CA ARG A 147 4.91 -12.84 -0.20
C ARG A 147 4.96 -13.27 1.27
N TRP A 148 5.77 -12.57 2.04
CA TRP A 148 5.88 -12.74 3.50
C TRP A 148 6.59 -14.03 3.93
N GLN A 149 7.20 -14.77 3.00
CA GLN A 149 7.83 -16.06 3.28
C GLN A 149 9.33 -15.94 3.60
N GLN A 150 9.99 -14.88 3.15
CA GLN A 150 11.43 -14.68 3.35
C GLN A 150 11.72 -13.37 4.08
N THR A 151 12.29 -13.46 5.27
CA THR A 151 12.82 -12.32 6.03
C THR A 151 14.05 -11.74 5.33
N THR A 152 14.18 -10.41 5.34
CA THR A 152 15.44 -9.73 4.97
C THR A 152 16.25 -9.37 6.21
N ASP A 153 17.53 -9.04 6.03
CA ASP A 153 18.35 -8.40 7.08
C ASP A 153 18.10 -6.88 7.19
N PHE A 154 17.12 -6.35 6.45
CA PHE A 154 16.81 -4.93 6.41
C PHE A 154 15.83 -4.56 7.52
N GLU A 155 16.38 -4.12 8.66
CA GLU A 155 15.62 -3.69 9.82
C GLU A 155 14.87 -2.37 9.59
N ILE A 156 13.64 -2.28 10.09
CA ILE A 156 12.85 -1.05 10.15
C ILE A 156 13.34 -0.22 11.34
N ASN A 157 14.28 0.68 11.09
CA ASN A 157 14.79 1.64 12.08
C ASN A 157 15.05 3.01 11.44
N ALA A 158 15.26 4.03 12.29
CA ALA A 158 15.39 5.41 11.86
C ALA A 158 16.50 5.61 10.80
N LYS A 159 17.65 4.95 10.96
CA LYS A 159 18.77 5.05 10.02
C LYS A 159 18.42 4.48 8.66
N ASN A 160 17.81 3.30 8.65
CA ASN A 160 17.46 2.60 7.41
C ASN A 160 16.32 3.30 6.67
N LEU A 161 15.30 3.82 7.37
CA LEU A 161 14.25 4.61 6.75
C LEU A 161 14.77 5.96 6.22
N ALA A 162 15.68 6.63 6.94
CA ALA A 162 16.31 7.85 6.45
C ALA A 162 17.11 7.59 5.15
N PHE A 163 17.84 6.48 5.09
CA PHE A 163 18.54 6.06 3.89
C PHE A 163 17.58 5.82 2.71
N LEU A 164 16.45 5.12 2.92
CA LEU A 164 15.47 4.90 1.84
C LEU A 164 14.74 6.19 1.42
N ALA A 165 14.54 7.14 2.34
CA ALA A 165 13.88 8.41 2.05
C ALA A 165 14.66 9.35 1.11
N GLU A 166 15.94 9.06 0.89
CA GLU A 166 16.74 9.68 -0.18
C GLU A 166 16.27 9.25 -1.57
N SER A 167 15.62 8.09 -1.68
CA SER A 167 15.19 7.48 -2.94
C SER A 167 13.69 7.62 -3.22
N CYS A 168 12.85 7.80 -2.20
CA CYS A 168 11.40 7.87 -2.36
C CYS A 168 10.76 9.09 -1.66
N CYS A 169 9.52 9.40 -2.04
CA CYS A 169 8.74 10.49 -1.45
C CYS A 169 7.77 10.02 -0.35
N GLU A 170 7.45 8.74 -0.31
CA GLU A 170 6.51 8.14 0.65
C GLU A 170 6.90 6.68 0.93
N PHE A 171 6.53 6.21 2.13
CA PHE A 171 6.50 4.79 2.46
C PHE A 171 5.06 4.28 2.52
N LEU A 172 4.80 3.13 1.89
CA LEU A 172 3.62 2.33 2.16
C LEU A 172 4.07 1.16 3.03
N VAL A 173 3.59 1.05 4.27
CA VAL A 173 4.03 0.00 5.20
C VAL A 173 2.92 -1.00 5.41
N HIS A 174 3.13 -2.22 4.93
CA HIS A 174 2.19 -3.32 5.11
C HIS A 174 2.57 -4.20 6.30
N ALA A 175 1.67 -4.35 7.28
CA ALA A 175 1.87 -5.21 8.45
C ALA A 175 1.49 -6.67 8.16
N THR A 176 2.47 -7.56 7.98
CA THR A 176 2.25 -8.95 7.51
C THR A 176 1.39 -9.81 8.39
N ASP A 177 1.56 -9.60 9.68
CA ASP A 177 1.06 -10.54 10.66
C ASP A 177 -0.47 -10.40 10.83
N VAL A 178 -1.01 -9.24 10.43
CA VAL A 178 -2.43 -8.87 10.56
C VAL A 178 -3.14 -8.60 9.22
N GLU A 179 -2.43 -8.55 8.10
CA GLU A 179 -3.00 -8.22 6.79
C GLU A 179 -4.08 -9.23 6.34
N GLY A 180 -5.27 -8.73 6.00
CA GLY A 180 -6.40 -9.53 5.53
C GLY A 180 -7.08 -10.41 6.58
N LYS A 181 -6.58 -10.47 7.82
CA LYS A 181 -7.10 -11.34 8.89
C LYS A 181 -8.16 -10.71 9.81
N GLN A 182 -8.38 -9.38 9.71
CA GLN A 182 -9.29 -8.63 10.59
C GLN A 182 -9.02 -8.83 12.10
N GLN A 183 -7.75 -9.01 12.48
CA GLN A 183 -7.34 -9.28 13.87
C GLN A 183 -7.01 -8.00 14.67
N GLY A 184 -7.12 -6.83 14.05
CA GLY A 184 -6.69 -5.54 14.63
C GLY A 184 -5.36 -5.08 14.05
N VAL A 185 -4.94 -3.87 14.42
CA VAL A 185 -3.69 -3.25 13.95
C VAL A 185 -2.48 -3.69 14.77
N ASP A 186 -1.28 -3.59 14.19
CA ASP A 186 -0.03 -3.82 14.89
C ASP A 186 0.41 -2.53 15.64
N GLU A 187 0.06 -2.44 16.92
CA GLU A 187 0.35 -1.29 17.78
C GLU A 187 1.86 -1.03 17.95
N GLU A 188 2.68 -2.09 18.01
CA GLU A 188 4.13 -1.96 18.18
C GLU A 188 4.77 -1.36 16.93
N LEU A 189 4.38 -1.85 15.74
CA LEU A 189 4.83 -1.30 14.47
C LEU A 189 4.37 0.15 14.28
N ILE A 190 3.11 0.47 14.59
CA ILE A 190 2.57 1.84 14.50
C ILE A 190 3.37 2.78 15.41
N SER A 191 3.58 2.39 16.67
CA SER A 191 4.35 3.18 17.63
C SER A 191 5.79 3.39 17.16
N LEU A 192 6.44 2.35 16.64
CA LEU A 192 7.77 2.45 16.04
C LEU A 192 7.77 3.48 14.91
N LEU A 193 6.92 3.31 13.89
CA LEU A 193 6.85 4.20 12.72
C LEU A 193 6.53 5.65 13.08
N GLY A 194 5.60 5.89 14.02
CA GLY A 194 5.26 7.23 14.50
C GLY A 194 6.47 8.00 15.07
N ASN A 195 7.43 7.27 15.62
CA ASN A 195 8.68 7.81 16.17
C ASN A 195 9.78 7.99 15.14
N ILE A 196 9.90 7.09 14.15
CA ILE A 196 11.09 7.01 13.29
C ILE A 196 10.88 7.42 11.83
N ALA A 197 9.63 7.50 11.35
CA ALA A 197 9.36 7.77 9.94
C ALA A 197 9.81 9.20 9.55
N PRO A 198 10.73 9.34 8.57
CA PRO A 198 11.30 10.65 8.21
C PRO A 198 10.50 11.40 7.13
N ILE A 199 9.61 10.71 6.42
CA ILE A 199 8.81 11.21 5.30
C ILE A 199 7.36 10.72 5.45
N PRO A 200 6.40 11.17 4.62
CA PRO A 200 5.04 10.64 4.64
C PRO A 200 5.03 9.10 4.62
N THR A 201 4.21 8.52 5.49
CA THR A 201 4.08 7.08 5.64
C THR A 201 2.61 6.71 5.76
N THR A 202 2.16 5.81 4.90
CA THR A 202 0.82 5.21 4.95
C THR A 202 0.93 3.82 5.56
N TYR A 203 0.23 3.58 6.66
CA TYR A 203 0.10 2.26 7.27
C TYR A 203 -1.05 1.48 6.61
N ALA A 204 -0.79 0.23 6.22
CA ALA A 204 -1.76 -0.68 5.64
C ALA A 204 -1.69 -2.03 6.37
N GLY A 205 -2.83 -2.50 6.90
CA GLY A 205 -2.91 -3.82 7.53
C GLY A 205 -3.78 -3.87 8.78
N GLY A 206 -4.86 -4.64 8.72
CA GLY A 206 -5.65 -5.01 9.91
C GLY A 206 -6.65 -3.98 10.42
N VAL A 207 -6.73 -2.78 9.82
CA VAL A 207 -7.72 -1.74 10.20
C VAL A 207 -9.14 -2.26 9.95
N ARG A 208 -9.95 -2.34 11.00
CA ARG A 208 -11.32 -2.89 10.92
C ARG A 208 -12.39 -2.04 11.58
N SER A 209 -11.99 -1.04 12.38
CA SER A 209 -12.91 -0.24 13.19
C SER A 209 -12.37 1.16 13.47
N GLN A 210 -13.23 2.05 13.96
CA GLN A 210 -12.81 3.39 14.39
C GLN A 210 -11.77 3.33 15.51
N THR A 211 -11.89 2.35 16.42
CA THR A 211 -10.91 2.14 17.49
C THR A 211 -9.50 1.92 16.95
N ASP A 212 -9.35 1.18 15.84
CA ASP A 212 -8.03 0.96 15.22
C ASP A 212 -7.47 2.26 14.62
N ILE A 213 -8.33 3.11 14.06
CA ILE A 213 -7.95 4.42 13.51
C ILE A 213 -7.49 5.34 14.65
N ASP A 214 -8.19 5.34 15.78
CA ASP A 214 -7.81 6.14 16.96
C ASP A 214 -6.46 5.67 17.53
N VAL A 215 -6.19 4.36 17.48
CA VAL A 215 -4.89 3.78 17.86
C VAL A 215 -3.78 4.24 16.91
N ILE A 216 -4.03 4.24 15.60
CA ILE A 216 -3.09 4.76 14.60
C ILE A 216 -2.80 6.24 14.83
N ASP A 217 -3.82 7.06 15.08
CA ASP A 217 -3.62 8.50 15.34
C ASP A 217 -2.77 8.73 16.59
N ARG A 218 -3.13 8.04 17.69
CA ARG A 218 -2.46 8.17 18.99
C ARG A 218 -1.01 7.70 18.95
N LEU A 219 -0.76 6.48 18.48
CA LEU A 219 0.57 5.85 18.48
C LEU A 219 1.43 6.34 17.31
N GLY A 220 0.82 6.68 16.18
CA GLY A 220 1.47 7.31 15.03
C GLY A 220 1.71 8.80 15.21
N HIS A 221 1.32 9.38 16.35
CA HIS A 221 1.45 10.81 16.69
C HIS A 221 0.85 11.75 15.63
N GLY A 222 -0.26 11.33 15.00
CA GLY A 222 -0.93 12.04 13.90
C GLY A 222 -0.14 12.10 12.58
N LYS A 223 1.05 11.48 12.51
CA LYS A 223 1.97 11.54 11.35
C LYS A 223 1.74 10.44 10.32
N LEU A 224 1.16 9.32 10.75
CA LEU A 224 0.86 8.21 9.85
C LEU A 224 -0.49 8.45 9.17
N ASP A 225 -0.54 8.21 7.87
CA ASP A 225 -1.78 8.02 7.12
C ASP A 225 -2.15 6.54 7.18
N PHE A 226 -3.39 6.19 6.80
CA PHE A 226 -3.86 4.80 6.90
C PHE A 226 -4.72 4.38 5.72
N THR A 227 -4.69 3.08 5.45
CA THR A 227 -5.51 2.44 4.41
C THR A 227 -6.48 1.45 5.04
N VAL A 228 -7.68 1.37 4.46
CA VAL A 228 -8.70 0.36 4.82
C VAL A 228 -9.17 -0.31 3.54
N GLY A 229 -9.07 -1.64 3.50
CA GLY A 229 -9.59 -2.48 2.43
C GLY A 229 -10.86 -3.19 2.86
N SER A 230 -10.75 -4.49 3.16
CA SER A 230 -11.87 -5.43 3.38
C SER A 230 -12.89 -5.06 4.47
N ALA A 231 -12.57 -4.13 5.37
CA ALA A 231 -13.51 -3.66 6.39
C ALA A 231 -14.48 -2.57 5.90
N LEU A 232 -14.21 -1.95 4.75
CA LEU A 232 -15.07 -0.92 4.15
C LEU A 232 -16.31 -1.51 3.50
N ASP A 233 -17.44 -0.84 3.69
CA ASP A 233 -18.73 -1.15 3.06
C ASP A 233 -18.72 -1.20 1.53
N ILE A 234 -17.94 -0.32 0.88
CA ILE A 234 -17.76 -0.35 -0.59
C ILE A 234 -17.07 -1.64 -1.09
N PHE A 235 -16.45 -2.40 -0.18
CA PHE A 235 -15.87 -3.73 -0.44
C PHE A 235 -16.61 -4.85 0.30
N GLY A 236 -17.87 -4.64 0.67
CA GLY A 236 -18.70 -5.63 1.35
C GLY A 236 -18.40 -5.83 2.84
N GLY A 237 -17.50 -5.02 3.41
CA GLY A 237 -17.22 -5.01 4.85
C GLY A 237 -18.34 -4.33 5.64
N THR A 238 -18.34 -4.55 6.96
CA THR A 238 -19.32 -3.93 7.88
C THR A 238 -18.65 -3.15 9.01
N GLY A 239 -17.32 -3.08 9.01
CA GLY A 239 -16.54 -2.47 10.09
C GLY A 239 -16.48 -0.95 9.99
N LEU A 240 -16.42 -0.42 8.77
CA LEU A 240 -16.23 1.00 8.50
C LEU A 240 -17.06 1.45 7.27
N ASN A 241 -17.61 2.67 7.36
CA ASN A 241 -18.37 3.28 6.27
C ASN A 241 -17.47 4.20 5.43
N TYR A 242 -17.50 4.05 4.11
CA TYR A 242 -16.66 4.83 3.21
C TYR A 242 -16.88 6.35 3.32
N GLU A 243 -18.14 6.82 3.40
CA GLU A 243 -18.42 8.27 3.44
C GLU A 243 -17.82 8.92 4.69
N GLN A 244 -17.87 8.21 5.83
CA GLN A 244 -17.22 8.63 7.07
C GLN A 244 -15.69 8.70 6.91
N MET A 245 -15.08 7.70 6.26
CA MET A 245 -13.64 7.70 6.00
C MET A 245 -13.22 8.84 5.07
N ALA A 246 -13.97 9.07 4.00
CA ALA A 246 -13.74 10.18 3.07
C ALA A 246 -13.87 11.55 3.76
N ALA A 247 -14.77 11.68 4.76
CA ALA A 247 -14.93 12.91 5.52
C ALA A 247 -13.71 13.28 6.38
N ILE A 248 -12.87 12.31 6.80
CA ILE A 248 -11.63 12.57 7.56
C ILE A 248 -10.69 13.50 6.79
N ASN A 249 -10.61 13.34 5.48
CA ASN A 249 -9.74 14.15 4.63
C ASN A 249 -10.30 15.55 4.37
N ARG A 250 -11.63 15.71 4.41
CA ARG A 250 -12.31 17.01 4.20
C ARG A 250 -12.22 17.95 5.40
N ALA A 251 -11.98 17.41 6.59
CA ALA A 251 -11.87 18.18 7.83
C ALA A 251 -10.49 18.85 8.04
N LYS A 252 -9.61 18.82 7.04
CA LYS A 252 -8.23 19.34 7.09
C LYS A 252 -7.98 20.32 5.95
#